data_AF-A0AAW3DCF9-F1
#
_entry.id   AF-A0AAW3DCF9-F1
#
_cell.length_a   1.000
_cell.length_b   1.000
_cell.length_c   1.000
_cell.angle_alpha   90.00
_cell.angle_beta   90.00
_cell.angle_gamma   90.00
#
_symmetry.space_group_name_H-M   'P 1'
#
loop_
_entity.id
_entity.type
_entity.pdbx_description
1 polymer ?
#
loop_
_entity_poly.entity_id
_entity_poly.type
_entity_poly.pdbx_seq_one_letter_code
_entity_poly.pdbx_strand_id
1 'polypeptide(L)'
;MKRFNLILLVFIYFLLSSCLSTVATVSYFDRNKYEEPTKEQQQEVKKAIVPILEKEYKQPFKLLSFDYKHKVDFDGRDLKTTEYGKYYFKVQAVDNPIIIMNFDISDFATKESIKPLIDSFKKNQLNGLYCGIGLVDHYLNTKRTLNDKLTPEEIKANNYCDSIGQKSKYDNAWTR
;
A
#
# COMPACT_ATOMS: atom_id res chain seq x y z
N MET A 1 -46.50 -50.20 35.01
CA MET A 1 -46.24 -48.81 34.53
C MET A 1 -44.90 -48.26 35.05
N LYS A 2 -43.76 -48.90 34.76
CA LYS A 2 -42.43 -48.34 35.07
C LYS A 2 -41.40 -48.48 33.93
N ARG A 3 -41.70 -49.31 32.92
CA ARG A 3 -40.81 -49.56 31.77
C ARG A 3 -41.06 -48.63 30.57
N PHE A 4 -42.25 -48.02 30.47
CA PHE A 4 -42.58 -47.03 29.42
C PHE A 4 -41.90 -45.67 29.63
N ASN A 5 -41.67 -45.26 30.89
CA ASN A 5 -40.97 -44.00 31.21
C ASN A 5 -39.47 -44.05 30.89
N LEU A 6 -38.84 -45.23 30.88
CA LEU A 6 -37.41 -45.35 30.59
C LEU A 6 -37.13 -45.18 29.08
N ILE A 7 -38.01 -45.70 28.22
CA ILE A 7 -37.87 -45.63 26.76
C ILE A 7 -38.08 -44.20 26.27
N LEU A 8 -39.04 -43.47 26.85
CA LEU A 8 -39.28 -42.06 26.54
C LEU A 8 -38.08 -41.17 26.94
N LEU A 9 -37.46 -41.44 28.10
CA LEU A 9 -36.27 -40.72 28.57
C LEU A 9 -35.03 -40.96 27.68
N VAL A 10 -34.86 -42.18 27.16
CA VAL A 10 -33.77 -42.50 26.22
C VAL A 10 -34.00 -41.81 24.87
N PHE A 11 -35.24 -41.72 24.38
CA PHE A 11 -35.56 -41.03 23.12
C PHE A 11 -35.33 -39.51 23.21
N ILE A 12 -35.63 -38.90 24.37
CA ILE A 12 -35.35 -37.48 24.62
C ILE A 12 -33.84 -37.22 24.70
N TYR A 13 -33.06 -38.15 25.24
CA TYR A 13 -31.59 -38.05 25.28
C TYR A 13 -30.95 -38.08 23.89
N PHE A 14 -31.47 -38.91 22.97
CA PHE A 14 -31.01 -38.97 21.57
C PHE A 14 -31.43 -37.74 20.73
N LEU A 15 -32.53 -37.07 21.08
CA LEU A 15 -32.97 -35.83 20.41
C LEU A 15 -32.28 -34.56 20.94
N LEU A 16 -31.67 -34.61 22.13
CA LEU A 16 -30.87 -33.51 22.68
C LEU A 16 -29.40 -33.54 22.22
N SER A 17 -28.87 -34.70 21.78
CA SER A 17 -27.51 -34.80 21.24
C SER A 17 -27.34 -34.23 19.83
N SER A 18 -28.42 -33.95 19.11
CA SER A 18 -28.39 -33.36 17.76
C SER A 18 -28.45 -31.82 17.76
N CYS A 19 -28.45 -31.18 18.94
CA CYS A 19 -28.41 -29.72 19.07
C CYS A 19 -27.16 -29.23 19.82
N LEU A 20 -26.04 -29.94 19.68
CA LEU A 20 -24.72 -29.38 19.99
C LEU A 20 -24.13 -28.79 18.71
N SER A 21 -24.42 -27.51 18.53
CA SER A 21 -23.84 -26.63 17.55
C SER A 21 -22.31 -26.74 17.55
N THR A 22 -21.75 -27.28 16.49
CA THR A 22 -20.70 -26.55 15.78
C THR A 22 -21.05 -26.63 14.32
N VAL A 23 -21.59 -25.51 13.81
CA VAL A 23 -21.23 -25.02 12.49
C VAL A 23 -19.78 -25.46 12.28
N ALA A 24 -19.56 -26.37 11.34
CA ALA A 24 -18.23 -26.52 10.79
C ALA A 24 -17.92 -25.14 10.23
N THR A 25 -17.30 -24.28 11.05
CA THR A 25 -16.57 -23.14 10.56
C THR A 25 -15.53 -23.79 9.69
N VAL A 26 -15.86 -23.86 8.40
CA VAL A 26 -14.98 -24.25 7.33
C VAL A 26 -13.69 -23.50 7.62
N SER A 27 -12.70 -24.19 8.18
CA SER A 27 -11.38 -23.65 8.44
C SER A 27 -10.65 -23.61 7.10
N TYR A 28 -11.19 -22.86 6.14
CA TYR A 28 -10.49 -22.44 4.92
C TYR A 28 -10.01 -21.01 5.13
N PHE A 29 -9.26 -20.83 6.19
CA PHE A 29 -8.47 -19.64 6.39
C PHE A 29 -7.09 -20.14 6.77
N ASP A 30 -6.32 -20.51 5.74
CA ASP A 30 -4.88 -20.62 5.84
C ASP A 30 -4.33 -19.21 6.11
N ARG A 31 -4.51 -18.76 7.37
CA ARG A 31 -3.97 -17.53 7.90
C ARG A 31 -2.49 -17.79 8.12
N ASN A 32 -1.67 -17.55 7.10
CA ASN A 32 -0.45 -16.83 7.39
C ASN A 32 -0.88 -15.51 8.02
N LYS A 33 -1.00 -15.51 9.35
CA LYS A 33 -1.55 -14.41 10.13
C LYS A 33 -0.63 -13.21 9.86
N TYR A 34 -1.18 -12.19 9.22
CA TYR A 34 -0.45 -10.94 9.08
C TYR A 34 -0.10 -10.44 10.49
N GLU A 35 1.18 -10.19 10.71
CA GLU A 35 1.64 -9.57 11.94
C GLU A 35 2.03 -8.15 11.61
N GLU A 36 1.32 -7.20 12.22
CA GLU A 36 1.58 -5.78 12.01
C GLU A 36 3.02 -5.44 12.44
N PRO A 37 3.80 -4.72 11.60
CA PRO A 37 5.14 -4.28 11.95
C PRO A 37 5.10 -3.41 13.19
N THR A 38 6.12 -3.57 14.06
CA THR A 38 6.22 -2.74 15.27
C THR A 38 6.42 -1.27 14.91
N LYS A 39 6.19 -0.36 15.87
CA LYS A 39 6.41 1.07 15.63
C LYS A 39 7.87 1.37 15.27
N GLU A 40 8.82 0.62 15.83
CA GLU A 40 10.24 0.72 15.51
C GLU A 40 10.50 0.37 14.05
N GLN A 41 9.95 -0.75 13.56
CA GLN A 41 10.05 -1.16 12.16
C GLN A 41 9.41 -0.13 11.22
N GLN A 42 8.24 0.42 11.60
CA GLN A 42 7.60 1.50 10.84
C GLN A 42 8.49 2.75 10.77
N GLN A 43 9.19 3.11 11.85
CA GLN A 43 10.14 4.22 11.85
C GLN A 43 11.40 3.94 11.02
N GLU A 44 11.88 2.70 10.97
CA GLU A 44 13.01 2.31 10.13
C GLU A 44 12.68 2.47 8.65
N VAL A 45 11.50 2.02 8.21
CA VAL A 45 11.00 2.27 6.85
C VAL A 45 10.93 3.77 6.57
N LYS A 46 10.29 4.54 7.47
CA LYS A 46 10.19 6.02 7.35
C LYS A 46 11.56 6.69 7.16
N LYS A 47 12.55 6.30 7.97
CA LYS A 47 13.91 6.86 7.93
C LYS A 47 14.68 6.47 6.67
N ALA A 48 14.41 5.30 6.09
CA ALA A 48 15.12 4.81 4.91
C ALA A 48 14.71 5.54 3.62
N ILE A 49 13.45 5.98 3.50
CA ILE A 49 12.91 6.48 2.24
C ILE A 49 13.55 7.79 1.77
N VAL A 50 13.65 8.82 2.62
CA VAL A 50 14.18 10.13 2.21
C VAL A 50 15.61 10.02 1.64
N PRO A 51 16.58 9.37 2.32
CA PRO A 51 17.92 9.19 1.76
C PRO A 51 17.96 8.43 0.42
N ILE A 52 17.03 7.48 0.21
CA ILE A 52 16.92 6.77 -1.08
C ILE A 52 16.49 7.74 -2.19
N LEU A 53 15.50 8.59 -1.91
CA LEU A 53 15.04 9.61 -2.86
C LEU A 53 16.15 10.61 -3.19
N GLU A 54 16.84 11.12 -2.17
CA GLU A 54 17.95 12.07 -2.35
C GLU A 54 19.08 11.47 -3.18
N LYS A 55 19.40 10.18 -2.95
CA LYS A 55 20.42 9.48 -3.72
C LYS A 55 20.02 9.27 -5.18
N GLU A 56 18.78 8.88 -5.45
CA GLU A 56 18.28 8.66 -6.81
C GLU A 56 18.22 9.98 -7.58
N TYR A 57 17.59 10.98 -6.98
CA TYR A 57 17.21 12.21 -7.68
C TYR A 57 18.20 13.37 -7.51
N LYS A 58 19.26 13.19 -6.72
CA LYS A 58 20.35 14.18 -6.54
C LYS A 58 19.86 15.55 -6.07
N GLN A 59 18.81 15.56 -5.24
CA GLN A 59 18.25 16.78 -4.66
C GLN A 59 17.67 16.48 -3.27
N PRO A 60 17.54 17.48 -2.38
CA PRO A 60 16.98 17.28 -1.05
C PRO A 60 15.47 17.06 -1.08
N PHE A 61 14.97 16.28 -0.12
CA PHE A 61 13.54 16.03 0.05
C PHE A 61 13.05 16.30 1.47
N LYS A 62 11.85 16.85 1.57
CA LYS A 62 11.14 17.09 2.83
C LYS A 62 10.00 16.10 2.99
N LEU A 63 10.04 15.30 4.05
CA LEU A 63 8.90 14.47 4.45
C LEU A 63 7.79 15.37 5.02
N LEU A 64 6.64 15.43 4.34
CA LEU A 64 5.48 16.20 4.78
C LEU A 64 4.57 15.37 5.68
N SER A 65 4.31 14.12 5.32
CA SER A 65 3.56 13.19 6.16
C SER A 65 3.98 11.74 5.94
N PHE A 66 3.82 10.93 6.98
CA PHE A 66 4.02 9.49 6.97
C PHE A 66 2.90 8.84 7.79
N ASP A 67 2.29 7.80 7.26
CA ASP A 67 1.27 7.02 7.94
C ASP A 67 1.41 5.52 7.60
N TYR A 68 0.97 4.66 8.49
CA TYR A 68 0.92 3.22 8.26
C TYR A 68 -0.50 2.73 8.53
N LYS A 69 -1.06 1.93 7.60
CA LYS A 69 -2.37 1.33 7.76
C LYS A 69 -2.35 -0.16 7.46
N HIS A 70 -2.95 -0.94 8.35
CA HIS A 70 -3.34 -2.30 8.07
C HIS A 70 -4.52 -2.33 7.08
N LYS A 71 -4.49 -3.26 6.12
CA LYS A 71 -5.45 -3.43 5.04
C LYS A 71 -5.85 -4.89 4.92
N VAL A 72 -7.10 -5.10 4.51
CA VAL A 72 -7.70 -6.40 4.29
C VAL A 72 -8.43 -6.34 2.96
N ASP A 73 -7.97 -7.13 1.99
CA ASP A 73 -8.61 -7.26 0.68
C ASP A 73 -9.26 -8.63 0.56
N PHE A 74 -10.47 -8.65 0.00
CA PHE A 74 -11.22 -9.88 -0.27
C PHE A 74 -11.31 -10.10 -1.78
N ASP A 75 -10.72 -11.21 -2.27
CA ASP A 75 -10.96 -11.68 -3.63
C ASP A 75 -12.20 -12.58 -3.64
N GLY A 76 -13.29 -12.05 -4.19
CA GLY A 76 -14.56 -12.77 -4.31
C GLY A 76 -14.53 -13.95 -5.27
N ARG A 77 -13.52 -14.05 -6.16
CA ARG A 77 -13.37 -15.19 -7.09
C ARG A 77 -12.76 -16.40 -6.40
N ASP A 78 -11.71 -16.16 -5.60
CA ASP A 78 -10.96 -17.20 -4.90
C ASP A 78 -11.44 -17.39 -3.45
N LEU A 79 -12.46 -16.63 -3.03
CA LEU A 79 -12.95 -16.55 -1.65
C LEU A 79 -11.82 -16.35 -0.63
N LYS A 80 -10.76 -15.65 -1.05
CA LYS A 80 -9.52 -15.49 -0.30
C LYS A 80 -9.44 -14.09 0.29
N THR A 81 -9.06 -14.01 1.56
CA THR A 81 -8.72 -12.75 2.22
C THR A 81 -7.21 -12.59 2.26
N THR A 82 -6.71 -11.41 1.89
CA THR A 82 -5.30 -11.04 2.00
C THR A 82 -5.18 -9.87 2.95
N GLU A 83 -4.40 -10.05 4.02
CA GLU A 83 -4.08 -9.00 4.99
C GLU A 83 -2.66 -8.50 4.72
N TYR A 84 -2.46 -7.18 4.74
CA TYR A 84 -1.16 -6.55 4.51
C TYR A 84 -1.10 -5.13 5.08
N GLY A 85 0.10 -4.58 5.20
CA GLY A 85 0.32 -3.19 5.61
C GLY A 85 0.52 -2.27 4.41
N LYS A 86 0.23 -0.98 4.57
CA LYS A 86 0.65 0.06 3.61
C LYS A 86 1.31 1.22 4.34
N TYR A 87 2.52 1.56 3.90
CA TYR A 87 3.23 2.75 4.31
C TYR A 87 2.92 3.88 3.33
N TYR A 88 2.23 4.92 3.78
CA TYR A 88 1.88 6.09 2.98
C TYR A 88 2.87 7.21 3.23
N PHE A 89 3.40 7.76 2.13
CA PHE A 89 4.35 8.85 2.14
C PHE A 89 3.81 10.04 1.36
N LYS A 90 4.00 11.23 1.94
CA LYS A 90 3.90 12.50 1.23
C LYS A 90 5.22 13.23 1.37
N VAL A 91 5.91 13.42 0.25
CA VAL A 91 7.26 13.99 0.22
C VAL A 91 7.29 15.14 -0.79
N GLN A 92 8.00 16.21 -0.46
CA GLN A 92 8.20 17.37 -1.31
C GLN A 92 9.67 17.45 -1.74
N ALA A 93 9.91 17.67 -3.03
CA ALA A 93 11.24 18.02 -3.53
C ALA A 93 11.60 19.45 -3.11
N VAL A 94 12.77 19.69 -2.53
CA VAL A 94 13.12 21.02 -2.00
C VAL A 94 13.49 21.99 -3.13
N ASP A 95 14.29 21.55 -4.09
CA ASP A 95 14.76 22.41 -5.19
C ASP A 95 13.66 22.68 -6.24
N ASN A 96 12.60 21.89 -6.23
CA ASN A 96 11.44 21.97 -7.12
C ASN A 96 10.14 21.79 -6.31
N PRO A 97 9.79 22.75 -5.44
CA PRO A 97 8.78 22.56 -4.38
C PRO A 97 7.35 22.33 -4.87
N ILE A 98 7.07 22.56 -6.15
CA ILE A 98 5.79 22.22 -6.78
C ILE A 98 5.57 20.70 -6.87
N ILE A 99 6.65 19.90 -6.86
CA ILE A 99 6.58 18.43 -6.96
C ILE A 99 6.41 17.84 -5.56
N ILE A 100 5.14 17.51 -5.27
CA ILE A 100 4.74 16.73 -4.10
C ILE A 100 4.38 15.33 -4.56
N MET A 101 5.13 14.34 -4.08
CA MET A 101 4.90 12.93 -4.39
C MET A 101 4.09 12.30 -3.27
N ASN A 102 2.90 11.79 -3.62
CA ASN A 102 2.10 10.94 -2.75
C ASN A 102 2.24 9.50 -3.24
N PHE A 103 2.75 8.61 -2.40
CA PHE A 103 2.95 7.21 -2.78
C PHE A 103 2.80 6.26 -1.59
N ASP A 104 2.59 4.99 -1.89
CA ASP A 104 2.53 3.94 -0.89
C ASP A 104 3.42 2.75 -1.23
N ILE A 105 3.94 2.13 -0.18
CA ILE A 105 4.71 0.89 -0.25
C ILE A 105 3.90 -0.17 0.49
N SER A 106 3.52 -1.21 -0.24
CA SER A 106 2.75 -2.32 0.33
C SER A 106 3.67 -3.33 1.02
N ASP A 107 3.34 -3.62 2.26
CA ASP A 107 4.03 -4.55 3.14
C ASP A 107 3.50 -5.97 2.96
N PHE A 108 3.88 -6.58 1.85
CA PHE A 108 3.68 -8.00 1.60
C PHE A 108 4.86 -8.84 2.12
N ALA A 109 5.90 -8.20 2.67
CA ALA A 109 7.10 -8.87 3.15
C ALA A 109 6.87 -9.46 4.54
N THR A 110 7.62 -10.51 4.89
CA THR A 110 7.53 -11.13 6.21
C THR A 110 8.19 -10.24 7.27
N LYS A 111 7.63 -10.31 8.48
CA LYS A 111 7.98 -9.66 9.76
C LYS A 111 9.45 -9.34 10.02
N GLU A 112 10.38 -10.12 9.48
CA GLU A 112 11.79 -10.13 9.91
C GLU A 112 12.72 -9.24 9.07
N SER A 113 12.27 -8.72 7.92
CA SER A 113 13.17 -7.90 7.10
C SER A 113 12.48 -6.76 6.35
N ILE A 114 12.91 -5.55 6.68
CA ILE A 114 12.60 -4.32 5.93
C ILE A 114 13.32 -4.31 4.56
N LYS A 115 14.40 -5.07 4.41
CA LYS A 115 15.24 -5.03 3.20
C LYS A 115 14.47 -5.45 1.94
N PRO A 116 13.73 -6.58 1.89
CA PRO A 116 12.89 -6.93 0.74
C PRO A 116 11.86 -5.86 0.36
N LEU A 117 11.24 -5.20 1.36
CA LEU A 117 10.30 -4.10 1.14
C LEU A 117 10.97 -2.94 0.41
N ILE A 118 12.12 -2.49 0.92
CA ILE A 118 12.89 -1.39 0.35
C ILE A 118 13.47 -1.75 -1.03
N ASP A 119 13.91 -2.98 -1.23
CA ASP A 119 14.42 -3.43 -2.52
C ASP A 119 13.31 -3.49 -3.58
N SER A 120 12.11 -3.93 -3.19
CA SER A 120 10.93 -3.87 -4.06
C SER A 120 10.57 -2.43 -4.44
N PHE A 121 10.56 -1.51 -3.46
CA PHE A 121 10.33 -0.09 -3.72
C PHE A 121 11.34 0.48 -4.73
N LYS A 122 12.64 0.24 -4.50
CA LYS A 122 13.73 0.69 -5.40
C LYS A 122 13.56 0.15 -6.82
N LYS A 123 13.17 -1.13 -6.96
CA LYS A 123 13.04 -1.79 -8.25
C LYS A 123 11.81 -1.31 -9.02
N ASN A 124 10.68 -1.15 -8.34
CA ASN A 124 9.37 -1.09 -8.99
C ASN A 124 8.76 0.32 -9.02
N GLN A 125 9.12 1.19 -8.07
CA GLN A 125 8.47 2.50 -7.92
C GLN A 125 9.46 3.66 -8.01
N LEU A 126 10.66 3.50 -7.42
CA LEU A 126 11.60 4.59 -7.20
C LEU A 126 11.91 5.36 -8.48
N ASN A 127 12.21 4.71 -9.60
CA ASN A 127 12.63 5.42 -10.81
C ASN A 127 11.56 6.42 -11.28
N GLY A 128 10.29 6.02 -11.35
CA GLY A 128 9.21 6.85 -11.90
C GLY A 128 8.54 7.81 -10.92
N LEU A 129 8.95 7.83 -9.66
CA LEU A 129 8.21 8.50 -8.59
C LEU A 129 8.14 10.02 -8.78
N TYR A 130 9.27 10.67 -9.06
CA TYR A 130 9.33 12.12 -9.20
C TYR A 130 8.59 12.61 -10.45
N CYS A 131 8.97 12.10 -11.63
CA CYS A 131 8.43 12.59 -12.90
C CYS A 131 7.08 11.99 -13.25
N GLY A 132 6.83 10.73 -12.89
CA GLY A 132 5.62 10.00 -13.27
C GLY A 132 4.50 10.04 -12.23
N ILE A 133 4.81 10.29 -10.96
CA ILE A 133 3.79 10.52 -9.93
C ILE A 133 3.76 12.00 -9.58
N GLY A 134 4.86 12.56 -9.07
CA GLY A 134 4.86 13.94 -8.56
C GLY A 134 4.54 15.02 -9.60
N LEU A 135 5.27 15.06 -10.71
CA LEU A 135 5.08 16.07 -11.75
C LEU A 135 3.75 15.88 -12.52
N VAL A 136 3.39 14.62 -12.81
CA VAL A 136 2.10 14.28 -13.42
C VAL A 136 0.94 14.71 -12.53
N ASP A 137 0.97 14.37 -11.24
CA ASP A 137 -0.06 14.77 -10.29
C ASP A 137 -0.18 16.29 -10.22
N HIS A 138 0.94 17.03 -10.25
CA HIS A 138 0.92 18.49 -10.31
C HIS A 138 0.16 18.99 -11.53
N TYR A 139 0.46 18.48 -12.73
CA TYR A 139 -0.22 18.89 -13.96
C TYR A 139 -1.70 18.53 -13.99
N LEU A 140 -2.06 17.32 -13.54
CA LEU A 140 -3.46 16.90 -13.44
C LEU A 140 -4.24 17.77 -12.46
N ASN A 141 -3.69 18.02 -11.28
CA ASN A 141 -4.36 18.80 -10.24
C ASN A 141 -4.50 20.28 -10.61
N THR A 142 -3.52 20.83 -11.34
CA THR A 142 -3.57 22.19 -11.86
C THR A 142 -4.28 22.31 -13.21
N LYS A 143 -4.80 21.20 -13.75
CA LYS A 143 -5.51 21.11 -15.03
C LYS A 143 -4.71 21.69 -16.19
N ARG A 144 -3.40 21.44 -16.19
CA ARG A 144 -2.50 21.92 -17.22
C ARG A 144 -2.75 21.20 -18.53
N THR A 145 -2.76 21.96 -19.62
CA THR A 145 -2.82 21.42 -20.99
C THR A 145 -1.47 21.56 -21.71
N LEU A 146 -1.29 20.86 -22.84
CA LEU A 146 -0.10 20.97 -23.69
C LEU A 146 0.19 22.40 -24.15
N ASN A 147 -0.85 23.23 -24.30
CA ASN A 147 -0.74 24.60 -24.80
C ASN A 147 -0.53 25.64 -23.70
N ASP A 148 -0.60 25.25 -22.43
CA ASP A 148 -0.45 26.19 -21.34
C ASP A 148 0.99 26.70 -21.24
N LYS A 149 1.11 28.00 -20.95
CA LYS A 149 2.40 28.57 -20.60
C LYS A 149 2.85 28.04 -19.24
N LEU A 150 3.99 27.35 -19.25
CA LEU A 150 4.62 26.84 -18.05
C LEU A 150 5.27 27.99 -17.25
N THR A 151 5.21 27.85 -15.93
CA THR A 151 5.98 28.65 -14.98
C THR A 151 7.47 28.32 -15.07
N PRO A 152 8.36 29.21 -14.60
CA PRO A 152 9.79 28.91 -14.51
C PRO A 152 10.10 27.62 -13.73
N GLU A 153 9.34 27.35 -12.66
CA GLU A 153 9.48 26.16 -11.82
C GLU A 153 9.06 24.88 -12.56
N GLU A 154 7.97 24.93 -13.33
CA GLU A 154 7.53 23.81 -14.17
C GLU A 154 8.53 23.53 -15.30
N ILE A 155 9.11 24.57 -15.91
CA ILE A 155 10.17 24.42 -16.92
C ILE A 155 11.40 23.75 -16.29
N LYS A 156 11.79 24.17 -15.08
CA LYS A 156 12.92 23.57 -14.35
C LYS A 156 12.65 22.08 -14.05
N ALA A 157 11.45 21.75 -13.59
CA ALA A 157 11.04 20.37 -13.33
C ALA A 157 11.02 19.50 -14.60
N ASN A 158 10.49 20.03 -15.70
CA ASN A 158 10.51 19.35 -17.01
C ASN A 158 11.94 19.08 -17.47
N ASN A 159 12.80 20.10 -17.46
CA ASN A 159 14.20 19.96 -17.86
C ASN A 159 14.94 18.92 -17.02
N TYR A 160 14.67 18.87 -15.72
CA TYR A 160 15.20 17.84 -14.85
C TYR A 160 14.73 16.45 -15.27
N CYS A 161 13.42 16.24 -15.45
CA CYS A 161 12.86 14.97 -15.88
C CYS A 161 13.37 14.51 -17.25
N ASP A 162 13.57 15.45 -18.18
CA ASP A 162 14.16 15.18 -19.49
C ASP A 162 15.62 14.75 -19.36
N SER A 163 16.40 15.38 -18.47
CA SER A 163 17.82 15.05 -18.23
C SER A 163 18.03 13.64 -17.68
N ILE A 164 17.05 13.09 -16.96
CA ILE A 164 17.06 11.70 -16.46
C ILE A 164 16.30 10.73 -17.37
N GLY A 165 15.94 11.16 -18.59
CA GLY A 165 15.31 10.33 -19.61
C GLY A 165 13.84 9.98 -19.36
N GLN A 166 13.13 10.77 -18.56
CA GLN A 166 11.75 10.49 -18.12
C GLN A 166 10.70 11.41 -18.75
N LYS A 167 11.01 12.07 -19.87
CA LYS A 167 10.09 12.95 -20.59
C LYS A 167 8.71 12.32 -20.84
N SER A 168 8.68 11.07 -21.30
CA SER A 168 7.45 10.35 -21.63
C SER A 168 6.51 10.13 -20.44
N LYS A 169 7.00 10.30 -19.20
CA LYS A 169 6.18 10.16 -17.99
C LYS A 169 5.17 11.29 -17.82
N TYR A 170 5.53 12.52 -18.18
CA TYR A 170 4.70 13.71 -17.95
C TYR A 170 4.31 14.46 -19.24
N ASP A 171 4.96 14.15 -20.36
CA ASP A 171 4.70 14.76 -21.66
C ASP A 171 3.93 13.77 -22.55
N ASN A 172 2.70 13.48 -22.14
CA ASN A 172 1.79 12.58 -22.87
C ASN A 172 0.33 13.06 -22.76
N ALA A 173 -0.52 12.55 -23.67
CA ALA A 173 -1.91 12.97 -23.84
C ALA A 173 -2.82 12.77 -22.61
N TRP A 174 -2.38 11.99 -21.62
CA TRP A 174 -3.14 11.76 -20.38
C TRP A 174 -2.81 12.79 -19.30
N THR A 175 -1.75 13.55 -19.48
CA THR A 175 -1.12 14.38 -18.44
C THR A 175 -1.05 15.86 -18.82
N ARG A 176 -1.13 16.17 -20.11
CA ARG A 176 -1.18 17.51 -20.70
C ARG A 176 -2.02 17.48 -21.97
#